data_AF-A0A7X6K830-F1
#
_entry.id   AF-A0A7X6K830-F1
#
_cell.length_a   1.000
_cell.length_b   1.000
_cell.length_c   1.000
_cell.angle_alpha   90.00
_cell.angle_beta   90.00
_cell.angle_gamma   90.00
#
_symmetry.space_group_name_H-M   'P 1'
#
loop_
_entity.id
_entity.type
_entity.pdbx_description
1 polymer ?
#
loop_
_entity_poly.entity_id
_entity_poly.type
_entity_poly.pdbx_seq_one_letter_code
_entity_poly.pdbx_strand_id
1 'polypeptide(L)'
;MRRITQVDQSTGEELGGFVAVIRPKQKSSFQRHFTMNQAALITIANELNHDQMRVLMALLAELDYENYIQVAQIDIAEALTMQKTNVSRAVKNLIDFGIILEGPKIGRSKTYRLNPQFGWKGTVSNHKKALKNGLSVIQGGRT
;
A
#
# COMPACT_ATOMS: atom_id res chain seq x y z
N MET A 1 -40.59 14.13 5.99
CA MET A 1 -39.66 13.17 5.35
C MET A 1 -40.26 12.74 4.02
N ARG A 2 -39.56 12.92 2.89
CA ARG A 2 -40.06 12.49 1.57
C ARG A 2 -39.74 11.01 1.35
N ARG A 3 -40.73 10.22 0.94
CA ARG A 3 -40.56 8.81 0.53
C ARG A 3 -40.58 8.74 -1.00
N ILE A 4 -39.62 8.02 -1.57
CA ILE A 4 -39.54 7.76 -3.02
C ILE A 4 -39.87 6.28 -3.22
N THR A 5 -40.79 5.98 -4.12
CA THR A 5 -41.24 4.61 -4.45
C THR A 5 -41.29 4.42 -5.96
N GLN A 6 -41.34 3.18 -6.42
CA GLN A 6 -41.50 2.83 -7.84
C GLN A 6 -42.95 2.40 -8.08
N VAL A 7 -43.56 2.97 -9.12
CA VAL A 7 -44.95 2.69 -9.53
C VAL A 7 -44.96 2.05 -10.90
N ASP A 8 -45.79 1.04 -11.08
CA ASP A 8 -46.12 0.48 -12.39
C ASP A 8 -46.90 1.54 -13.19
N GLN A 9 -46.42 1.89 -14.38
CA GLN A 9 -47.04 2.95 -15.20
C GLN A 9 -48.36 2.50 -15.85
N SER A 10 -48.63 1.20 -15.94
CA SER A 10 -49.83 0.64 -16.55
C SER A 10 -50.94 0.38 -15.54
N THR A 11 -50.61 -0.05 -14.32
CA THR A 11 -51.59 -0.36 -13.26
C THR A 11 -51.66 0.70 -12.17
N GLY A 12 -50.63 1.54 -12.02
CA GLY A 12 -50.52 2.53 -10.95
C GLY A 12 -50.18 1.94 -9.58
N GLU A 13 -49.91 0.64 -9.49
CA GLU A 13 -49.59 -0.04 -8.24
C GLU A 13 -48.16 0.27 -7.78
N GLU A 14 -47.98 0.44 -6.47
CA GLU A 14 -46.66 0.56 -5.86
C GLU A 14 -45.97 -0.81 -5.83
N LEU A 15 -44.81 -0.92 -6.47
CA LEU A 15 -44.10 -2.19 -6.65
C LEU A 15 -43.34 -2.66 -5.39
N GLY A 16 -43.51 -1.98 -4.25
CA GLY A 16 -42.96 -2.37 -2.94
C GLY A 16 -41.42 -2.34 -2.82
N GLY A 17 -40.71 -2.06 -3.91
CA GLY A 17 -39.25 -2.00 -3.98
C GLY A 17 -38.76 -1.09 -5.11
N PHE A 18 -37.47 -0.74 -5.08
CA PHE A 18 -36.82 0.03 -6.14
C PHE A 18 -35.69 -0.79 -6.77
N VAL A 19 -35.53 -0.69 -8.09
CA VAL A 19 -34.40 -1.32 -8.79
C VAL A 19 -33.13 -0.50 -8.56
N ALA A 20 -32.18 -1.03 -7.81
CA ALA A 20 -30.85 -0.45 -7.68
C ALA A 20 -29.93 -0.98 -8.79
N VAL A 21 -29.51 -0.12 -9.72
CA VAL A 21 -28.47 -0.48 -10.70
C VAL A 21 -27.11 -0.42 -10.02
N ILE A 22 -26.62 -1.56 -9.55
CA ILE A 22 -25.27 -1.69 -8.99
C ILE A 22 -24.29 -1.76 -10.16
N ARG A 23 -23.68 -0.62 -10.53
CA ARG A 23 -22.57 -0.65 -11.49
C ARG A 23 -21.38 -1.37 -10.84
N PRO A 24 -20.73 -2.30 -11.55
CA PRO A 24 -19.51 -2.91 -11.04
C PRO A 24 -18.47 -1.81 -10.77
N LYS A 25 -17.70 -1.97 -9.69
CA LYS A 25 -16.59 -1.06 -9.40
C LYS A 25 -15.67 -1.01 -10.61
N GLN A 26 -15.43 0.20 -11.11
CA GLN A 26 -14.48 0.44 -12.18
C GLN A 26 -13.10 0.00 -11.69
N LYS A 27 -12.46 -0.87 -12.47
CA LYS A 27 -11.09 -1.31 -12.20
C LYS A 27 -10.13 -0.33 -12.84
N SER A 28 -9.00 -0.09 -12.20
CA SER A 28 -7.92 0.70 -12.78
C SER A 28 -7.46 0.08 -14.10
N SER A 29 -7.16 0.91 -15.10
CA SER A 29 -6.56 0.49 -16.38
C SER A 29 -5.08 0.12 -16.24
N PHE A 30 -4.44 0.46 -15.13
CA PHE A 30 -3.05 0.08 -14.87
C PHE A 30 -2.93 -1.42 -14.56
N GLN A 31 -2.06 -2.12 -15.30
CA GLN A 31 -1.76 -3.54 -15.09
C GLN A 31 -1.26 -3.84 -13.67
N ARG A 32 -0.36 -2.99 -13.17
CA ARG A 32 0.18 -3.03 -11.80
C ARG A 32 -0.03 -1.66 -11.17
N HIS A 33 -0.67 -1.63 -10.02
CA HIS A 33 -0.85 -0.42 -9.22
C HIS A 33 -0.90 -0.77 -7.73
N PHE A 34 -0.88 0.26 -6.90
CA PHE A 34 -1.13 0.22 -5.46
C PHE A 34 -1.76 1.56 -5.03
N THR A 35 -2.26 1.63 -3.80
CA THR A 35 -2.81 2.86 -3.23
C THR A 35 -1.78 3.50 -2.31
N MET A 36 -1.58 4.81 -2.40
CA MET A 36 -0.64 5.55 -1.56
C MET A 36 -1.39 6.43 -0.56
N ASN A 37 -0.90 6.51 0.68
CA ASN A 37 -1.38 7.47 1.66
C ASN A 37 -0.79 8.85 1.36
N GLN A 38 -1.64 9.82 1.05
CA GLN A 38 -1.21 11.17 0.71
C GLN A 38 -0.51 11.88 1.87
N ALA A 39 -0.92 11.64 3.13
CA ALA A 39 -0.25 12.22 4.29
C ALA A 39 1.21 11.75 4.41
N ALA A 40 1.45 10.49 4.03
CA ALA A 40 2.79 9.91 4.06
C ALA A 40 3.73 10.51 3.01
N LEU A 41 3.20 11.10 1.92
CA LEU A 41 4.02 11.73 0.89
C LEU A 41 4.81 12.93 1.42
N ILE A 42 4.22 13.73 2.31
CA ILE A 42 4.91 14.86 2.93
C ILE A 42 6.04 14.38 3.84
N THR A 43 5.80 13.32 4.61
CA THR A 43 6.84 12.69 5.44
C THR A 43 7.99 12.19 4.58
N ILE A 44 7.70 11.47 3.49
CA ILE A 44 8.72 10.99 2.55
C ILE A 44 9.52 12.16 1.98
N ALA A 45 8.85 13.25 1.57
CA ALA A 45 9.50 14.39 0.96
C ALA A 45 10.45 15.15 1.92
N ASN A 46 10.13 15.19 3.22
CA ASN A 46 10.95 15.88 4.21
C ASN A 46 12.11 15.02 4.74
N GLU A 47 11.90 13.71 4.90
CA GLU A 47 12.90 12.82 5.52
C GLU A 47 13.91 12.26 4.52
N LEU A 48 13.50 12.07 3.26
CA LEU A 48 14.34 11.39 2.28
C LEU A 48 15.18 12.34 1.42
N ASN A 49 16.44 11.97 1.24
CA ASN A 49 17.29 12.58 0.23
C ASN A 49 17.01 12.03 -1.18
N HIS A 50 17.67 12.62 -2.18
CA HIS A 50 17.49 12.26 -3.58
C HIS A 50 17.70 10.77 -3.87
N ASP A 51 18.80 10.18 -3.40
CA ASP A 51 19.11 8.76 -3.65
C ASP A 51 18.12 7.83 -2.94
N GLN A 52 17.74 8.16 -1.70
CA GLN A 52 16.74 7.40 -0.96
C GLN A 52 15.38 7.43 -1.63
N MET A 53 14.96 8.59 -2.15
CA MET A 53 13.74 8.72 -2.93
C MET A 53 13.78 7.85 -4.19
N ARG A 54 14.89 7.86 -4.94
CA ARG A 54 15.07 7.00 -6.13
C ARG A 54 14.97 5.52 -5.78
N VAL A 55 15.61 5.10 -4.70
CA VAL A 55 15.56 3.71 -4.22
C VAL A 55 14.15 3.33 -3.75
N LEU A 56 13.44 4.22 -3.04
CA LEU A 56 12.05 4.00 -2.66
C LEU A 56 11.16 3.79 -3.90
N MET A 57 11.31 4.62 -4.94
CA MET A 57 10.52 4.48 -6.17
C MET A 57 10.80 3.16 -6.88
N ALA A 58 12.05 2.70 -6.93
CA ALA A 58 12.40 1.40 -7.48
C ALA A 58 11.79 0.24 -6.68
N LEU A 59 11.83 0.31 -5.34
CA LEU A 59 11.19 -0.69 -4.48
C LEU A 59 9.66 -0.73 -4.67
N LEU A 60 9.02 0.43 -4.83
CA LEU A 60 7.57 0.53 -5.06
C LEU A 60 7.15 -0.02 -6.43
N ALA A 61 8.04 0.04 -7.44
CA ALA A 61 7.79 -0.59 -8.73
C ALA A 61 7.71 -2.13 -8.61
N GLU A 62 8.49 -2.72 -7.69
CA GLU A 62 8.50 -4.15 -7.38
C GLU A 62 7.52 -4.59 -6.28
N LEU A 63 6.60 -3.70 -5.90
CA LEU A 63 5.61 -4.01 -4.87
C LEU A 63 4.62 -5.07 -5.36
N ASP A 64 4.50 -6.15 -4.58
CA ASP A 64 3.55 -7.24 -4.77
C ASP A 64 2.41 -7.19 -3.72
N TYR A 65 1.41 -8.04 -3.88
CA TYR A 65 0.25 -8.16 -3.01
C TYR A 65 0.68 -8.29 -1.54
N GLU A 66 -0.14 -7.74 -0.65
CA GLU A 66 0.11 -7.65 0.78
C GLU A 66 1.38 -6.86 1.12
N ASN A 67 1.81 -5.96 0.24
CA ASN A 67 2.97 -5.08 0.35
C ASN A 67 4.34 -5.78 0.33
N TYR A 68 4.44 -7.02 -0.11
CA TYR A 68 5.74 -7.70 -0.19
C TYR A 68 6.62 -7.07 -1.27
N ILE A 69 7.92 -6.96 -0.97
CA ILE A 69 8.94 -6.48 -1.89
C ILE A 69 10.08 -7.51 -1.87
N GLN A 70 10.22 -8.23 -2.97
CA GLN A 70 11.23 -9.27 -3.15
C GLN A 70 12.08 -8.94 -4.37
N VAL A 71 13.15 -8.18 -4.15
CA VAL A 71 14.10 -7.77 -5.19
C VAL A 71 15.50 -7.71 -4.58
N ALA A 72 16.53 -8.12 -5.34
CA ALA A 72 17.88 -8.01 -4.84
C ALA A 72 18.37 -6.56 -4.94
N GLN A 73 19.16 -6.11 -3.97
CA GLN A 73 19.73 -4.76 -4.01
C GLN A 73 20.66 -4.53 -5.22
N ILE A 74 21.19 -5.61 -5.81
CA ILE A 74 22.01 -5.52 -7.03
C ILE A 74 21.15 -5.18 -8.24
N ASP A 75 19.96 -5.77 -8.36
CA ASP A 75 19.02 -5.47 -9.45
C ASP A 75 18.57 -3.99 -9.38
N ILE A 76 18.32 -3.47 -8.17
CA ILE A 76 18.03 -2.04 -7.96
C ILE A 76 19.23 -1.16 -8.34
N ALA A 77 20.44 -1.58 -7.97
CA ALA A 77 21.66 -0.84 -8.28
C ALA A 77 21.86 -0.72 -9.79
N GLU A 78 21.64 -1.82 -10.52
CA GLU A 78 21.70 -1.85 -11.98
C GLU A 78 20.60 -0.98 -12.61
N ALA A 79 19.35 -1.14 -12.18
CA ALA A 79 18.21 -0.37 -12.69
C ALA A 79 18.35 1.15 -12.49
N LEU A 80 18.97 1.56 -11.38
CA LEU A 80 19.20 2.97 -11.05
C LEU A 80 20.55 3.51 -11.52
N THR A 81 21.41 2.67 -12.10
CA THR A 81 22.82 3.01 -12.40
C THR A 81 23.50 3.61 -11.16
N MET A 82 23.33 2.95 -10.01
CA MET A 82 23.77 3.41 -8.70
C MET A 82 24.74 2.40 -8.09
N GLN A 83 25.72 2.87 -7.30
CA GLN A 83 26.58 1.93 -6.56
C GLN A 83 25.77 1.13 -5.54
N LYS A 84 26.03 -0.18 -5.44
CA LYS A 84 25.34 -1.08 -4.50
C LYS A 84 25.42 -0.60 -3.04
N THR A 85 26.53 0.02 -2.64
CA THR A 85 26.72 0.61 -1.31
C THR A 85 25.73 1.74 -1.02
N ASN A 86 25.43 2.58 -2.02
CA ASN A 86 24.43 3.65 -1.90
C ASN A 86 23.02 3.08 -1.77
N VAL A 87 22.68 2.07 -2.58
CA VAL A 87 21.39 1.35 -2.46
C VAL A 87 21.26 0.72 -1.08
N SER A 88 22.30 0.05 -0.59
CA SER A 88 22.28 -0.61 0.72
C SER A 88 22.07 0.39 1.86
N ARG A 89 22.75 1.54 1.79
CA ARG A 89 22.58 2.63 2.76
C ARG A 89 21.18 3.24 2.69
N ALA A 90 20.66 3.47 1.48
CA ALA A 90 19.32 3.99 1.28
C ALA A 90 18.26 3.04 1.84
N VAL A 91 18.35 1.73 1.55
CA VAL A 91 17.45 0.71 2.10
C VAL A 91 17.49 0.70 3.62
N LYS A 92 18.69 0.79 4.21
CA LYS A 92 18.82 0.88 5.67
C LYS A 92 18.08 2.11 6.21
N ASN A 93 18.27 3.28 5.61
CA ASN A 93 17.58 4.50 6.05
C ASN A 93 16.06 4.38 5.89
N LEU A 94 15.55 3.78 4.81
CA LEU A 94 14.12 3.54 4.62
C LEU A 94 13.52 2.62 5.71
N ILE A 95 14.31 1.65 6.21
CA ILE A 95 13.93 0.80 7.35
C ILE A 95 13.95 1.63 8.64
N ASP A 96 15.00 2.41 8.86
CA ASP A 96 15.16 3.24 10.06
C ASP A 96 14.03 4.28 10.17
N PHE A 97 13.57 4.86 9.05
CA PHE A 97 12.40 5.73 8.99
C PHE A 97 11.05 4.99 9.07
N GLY A 98 11.05 3.66 9.06
CA GLY A 98 9.83 2.85 9.12
C GLY A 98 8.97 2.88 7.86
N ILE A 99 9.50 3.36 6.73
CA ILE A 99 8.80 3.37 5.44
C ILE A 99 8.65 1.95 4.90
N ILE A 100 9.72 1.16 5.04
CA ILE A 100 9.73 -0.28 4.73
C ILE A 100 10.12 -1.06 5.99
N LEU A 101 9.65 -2.30 6.07
CA LEU A 101 9.91 -3.21 7.17
C LEU A 101 10.77 -4.36 6.64
N GLU A 102 11.81 -4.74 7.39
CA GLU A 102 12.60 -5.93 7.06
C GLU A 102 11.79 -7.20 7.35
N GLY A 103 11.67 -8.05 6.33
CA GLY A 103 11.03 -9.35 6.42
C GLY A 103 12.01 -10.47 6.77
N PRO A 104 11.53 -11.72 6.88
CA PRO A 104 12.41 -12.87 7.10
C PRO A 104 13.39 -13.04 5.94
N LYS A 105 14.61 -13.49 6.24
CA LYS A 105 15.58 -13.84 5.19
C LYS A 105 15.10 -15.10 4.48
N ILE A 106 14.99 -15.04 3.16
CA ILE A 106 14.72 -16.19 2.31
C ILE A 106 16.02 -16.53 1.58
N GLY A 107 16.65 -17.63 1.99
CA GLY A 107 17.98 -18.00 1.53
C GLY A 107 19.02 -16.93 1.87
N ARG A 108 19.67 -16.36 0.84
CA ARG A 108 20.68 -15.30 0.99
C ARG A 108 20.11 -13.88 0.83
N SER A 109 18.85 -13.76 0.44
CA SER A 109 18.22 -12.47 0.13
C SER A 109 17.36 -11.98 1.29
N LYS A 110 17.50 -10.69 1.61
CA LYS A 110 16.57 -9.99 2.49
C LYS A 110 15.26 -9.78 1.74
N THR A 111 14.14 -9.95 2.44
CA THR A 111 12.83 -9.55 1.94
C THR A 111 12.39 -8.29 2.67
N TYR A 112 11.55 -7.49 2.03
CA TYR A 112 11.01 -6.28 2.64
C TYR A 112 9.50 -6.24 2.49
N ARG A 113 8.87 -5.36 3.26
CA ARG A 113 7.46 -5.07 3.15
C ARG A 113 7.22 -3.56 3.25
N LEU A 114 6.44 -2.98 2.34
CA LEU A 114 6.01 -1.59 2.50
C LEU A 114 5.14 -1.47 3.76
N ASN A 115 5.42 -0.45 4.59
CA ASN A 115 4.60 -0.17 5.76
C ASN A 115 3.15 0.16 5.31
N PRO A 116 2.12 -0.56 5.81
CA PRO A 116 0.72 -0.34 5.43
C PRO A 116 0.18 1.08 5.70
N GLN A 117 0.86 1.86 6.54
CA GLN A 117 0.56 3.27 6.81
C GLN A 117 0.97 4.19 5.65
N PHE A 118 1.97 3.79 4.86
CA PHE A 118 2.47 4.57 3.72
C PHE A 118 1.75 4.25 2.43
N GLY A 119 1.45 2.97 2.18
CA GLY A 119 0.69 2.54 1.02
C GLY A 119 0.20 1.11 1.14
N TRP A 120 -0.68 0.71 0.24
CA TRP A 120 -1.29 -0.61 0.22
C TRP A 120 -1.47 -1.17 -1.19
N LYS A 121 -0.94 -2.38 -1.38
CA LYS A 121 -1.23 -3.24 -2.53
C LYS A 121 -1.86 -4.53 -2.03
N GLY A 122 -3.15 -4.72 -2.27
CA GLY A 122 -3.86 -5.91 -1.83
C GLY A 122 -5.35 -5.66 -1.65
N THR A 123 -6.02 -6.56 -0.93
CA THR A 123 -7.46 -6.41 -0.66
C THR A 123 -7.71 -5.42 0.46
N VAL A 124 -8.87 -4.73 0.42
CA VAL A 124 -9.27 -3.79 1.49
C VAL A 124 -9.45 -4.51 2.84
N SER A 125 -9.91 -5.76 2.83
CA SER A 125 -10.05 -6.57 4.05
C SER A 125 -8.70 -6.81 4.71
N ASN A 126 -7.68 -7.16 3.91
CA ASN A 126 -6.35 -7.39 4.43
C ASN A 126 -5.65 -6.09 4.83
N HIS A 127 -5.92 -4.96 4.16
CA HIS A 127 -5.39 -3.66 4.59
C HIS A 127 -5.83 -3.33 6.01
N LYS A 128 -7.12 -3.50 6.31
CA LYS A 128 -7.66 -3.29 7.67
C LYS A 128 -6.98 -4.18 8.70
N LYS A 129 -6.69 -5.44 8.36
CA LYS A 129 -5.95 -6.36 9.24
C LYS A 129 -4.51 -5.89 9.44
N ALA A 130 -3.84 -5.49 8.37
CA ALA A 130 -2.45 -5.03 8.42
C ALA A 130 -2.27 -3.77 9.27
N LEU A 131 -3.20 -2.80 9.17
CA LEU A 131 -3.20 -1.60 10.01
C LEU A 131 -3.43 -1.92 11.49
N LYS A 132 -4.29 -2.89 11.80
CA LYS A 132 -4.53 -3.34 13.18
C LYS A 132 -3.33 -4.08 13.77
N ASN A 133 -2.69 -4.95 13.00
CA ASN A 133 -1.54 -5.73 13.46
C ASN A 133 -0.26 -4.90 13.59
N GLY A 134 -0.15 -3.77 12.86
CA GLY A 134 0.92 -2.79 13.06
C GLY A 134 0.82 -2.01 14.37
N LEU A 135 -0.33 -2.07 15.06
CA LEU A 135 -0.56 -1.54 16.40
C LEU A 135 -0.42 -2.66 17.44
N SER A 136 0.72 -3.37 17.50
CA SER A 136 1.01 -4.15 18.70
C SER A 136 1.43 -3.18 19.80
N VAL A 137 0.53 -2.94 20.74
CA VAL A 137 0.80 -2.23 22.00
C VAL A 137 2.08 -2.80 22.60
N ILE A 138 3.17 -2.03 22.57
CA ILE A 138 4.32 -2.29 23.41
C ILE A 138 3.81 -2.02 24.82
N GLN A 139 3.59 -3.06 25.61
CA GLN A 139 3.17 -2.96 26.99
C GLN A 139 4.36 -2.41 27.82
N GLY A 140 4.68 -1.13 27.61
CA GLY A 140 5.70 -0.40 28.34
C GLY A 140 5.11 0.08 29.67
N GLY A 141 5.66 -0.42 30.77
CA GLY A 141 5.41 0.10 32.11
C GLY A 141 4.72 -0.88 33.06
N ARG A 142 5.43 -1.93 33.47
CA ARG A 142 5.35 -2.39 34.87
C ARG A 142 6.70 -2.12 35.50
N THR A 143 6.87 -0.91 36.03
CA THR A 143 7.67 -0.68 37.23
C THR A 143 6.84 -1.07 38.43
#